data_AF-A0A9B0U1M4-F1
#
_entry.id   AF-A0A9B0U1M4-F1
#
_cell.length_a   1.000
_cell.length_b   1.000
_cell.length_c   1.000
_cell.angle_alpha   90.00
_cell.angle_beta   90.00
_cell.angle_gamma   90.00
#
_symmetry.space_group_name_H-M   'P 1'
#
loop_
_entity.id
_entity.type
_entity.pdbx_description
1 polymer ?
#
loop_
_entity_poly.entity_id
_entity_poly.type
_entity_poly.pdbx_seq_one_letter_code
_entity_poly.pdbx_strand_id
1 'polypeptide(L)'
;MAPSTVAVELLSPKEKNRLRKPVVEKMRRDRINSSIEQLKLLLEQEFARHQPNSKLEKADILEMAVSYLKHSKAFAAAAAGPKSLHQDYSEGYSWCLQEAVRFLTLHAASDTHMKLLYHFQRPPAAPAAPKEPPAASVGPPLSLTSAKASAPRQPACGLWRPW
;
A
#
# COMPACT_ATOMS: atom_id res chain seq x y z
N MET A 1 50.48 24.45 -19.67
CA MET A 1 49.70 25.59 -19.14
C MET A 1 48.50 25.02 -18.39
N ALA A 2 48.65 24.73 -17.09
CA ALA A 2 47.54 24.28 -16.24
C ALA A 2 46.66 25.50 -15.90
N PRO A 3 45.33 25.45 -16.04
CA PRO A 3 44.50 26.60 -15.73
C PRO A 3 44.49 26.83 -14.22
N SER A 4 44.78 28.07 -13.82
CA SER A 4 44.92 28.55 -12.45
C SER A 4 43.74 28.20 -11.55
N THR A 5 43.98 27.35 -10.56
CA THR A 5 43.12 27.15 -9.37
C THR A 5 43.00 28.41 -8.50
N VAL A 6 43.88 29.39 -8.71
CA VAL A 6 43.96 30.65 -7.95
C VAL A 6 42.80 31.62 -8.23
N ALA A 7 42.13 31.51 -9.38
CA ALA A 7 41.08 32.47 -9.79
C ALA A 7 39.75 32.32 -9.01
N VAL A 8 39.53 31.19 -8.35
CA VAL A 8 38.25 30.90 -7.65
C VAL A 8 38.22 31.48 -6.24
N GLU A 9 39.38 31.78 -5.66
CA GLU A 9 39.50 32.18 -4.25
C GLU A 9 39.09 33.63 -4.00
N LEU A 10 39.31 34.52 -4.97
CA LEU A 10 38.98 35.96 -4.93
C LEU A 10 37.50 36.30 -5.19
N LEU A 11 36.66 35.30 -5.47
CA LEU A 11 35.24 35.53 -5.79
C LEU A 11 34.43 35.83 -4.52
N SER A 12 33.57 36.85 -4.59
CA SER A 12 32.62 37.21 -3.55
C SER A 12 31.71 36.03 -3.20
N PRO A 13 31.23 35.87 -1.94
CA PRO A 13 30.26 34.85 -1.57
C PRO A 13 29.02 34.81 -2.50
N LYS A 14 28.62 35.97 -3.06
CA LYS A 14 27.53 36.08 -4.04
C LYS A 14 27.88 35.43 -5.38
N GLU A 15 29.13 35.56 -5.83
CA GLU A 15 29.63 34.97 -7.09
C GLU A 15 29.86 33.46 -6.94
N LYS A 16 30.42 33.04 -5.79
CA LYS A 16 30.52 31.62 -5.40
C LYS A 16 29.13 30.94 -5.34
N ASN A 17 28.11 31.63 -4.84
CA ASN A 17 26.73 31.13 -4.81
C ASN A 17 26.12 31.03 -6.23
N ARG A 18 26.39 32.01 -7.10
CA ARG A 18 25.98 32.00 -8.52
C ARG A 18 26.60 30.86 -9.32
N LEU A 19 27.79 30.41 -8.95
CA LEU A 19 28.49 29.27 -9.57
C LEU A 19 28.07 27.91 -8.97
N ARG A 20 27.73 27.85 -7.68
CA ARG A 20 27.29 26.60 -7.01
C ARG A 20 25.86 26.21 -7.38
N LYS A 21 24.96 27.19 -7.51
CA LYS A 21 23.56 26.96 -7.91
C LYS A 21 23.39 26.15 -9.21
N PRO A 22 24.07 26.47 -10.33
CA PRO A 22 23.92 25.69 -11.56
C PRO A 22 24.48 24.26 -11.43
N VAL A 23 25.50 24.05 -10.60
CA VAL A 23 26.05 22.70 -10.36
C VAL A 23 25.05 21.85 -9.57
N VAL A 24 24.46 22.38 -8.50
CA VAL A 24 23.47 21.66 -7.69
C VAL A 24 22.21 21.33 -8.52
N GLU A 25 21.72 22.29 -9.30
CA GLU A 25 20.56 22.06 -10.16
C GLU A 25 20.87 21.04 -11.27
N LYS A 26 22.09 21.04 -11.83
CA LYS A 26 22.53 19.99 -12.74
C LYS A 26 22.49 18.61 -12.07
N MET A 27 23.06 18.46 -10.87
CA MET A 27 23.01 17.19 -10.13
C MET A 27 21.58 16.74 -9.84
N ARG A 28 20.68 17.66 -9.50
CA ARG A 28 19.26 17.37 -9.29
C ARG A 28 18.62 16.86 -10.58
N ARG A 29 18.85 17.52 -11.72
CA ARG A 29 18.33 17.10 -13.04
C ARG A 29 18.88 15.74 -13.45
N ASP A 30 20.16 15.49 -13.23
CA ASP A 30 20.81 14.21 -13.54
C ASP A 30 20.19 13.08 -12.71
N ARG A 31 19.96 13.32 -11.41
CA ARG A 31 19.25 12.37 -10.54
C ARG A 31 17.84 12.07 -11.04
N ILE A 32 17.07 13.11 -11.40
CA ILE A 32 15.70 12.94 -11.94
C ILE A 32 15.73 12.12 -13.23
N ASN A 33 16.63 12.43 -14.15
CA ASN A 33 16.75 11.71 -15.42
C ASN A 33 17.14 10.25 -15.20
N SER A 34 18.07 9.97 -14.29
CA SER A 34 18.46 8.61 -13.92
C SER A 34 17.26 7.83 -13.36
N SER A 35 16.45 8.42 -12.48
CA SER A 35 15.25 7.76 -11.98
C SER A 35 14.19 7.50 -13.07
N ILE A 36 14.05 8.39 -14.06
CA ILE A 36 13.14 8.17 -15.20
C ILE A 36 13.62 7.01 -16.09
N GLU A 37 14.93 6.93 -16.36
CA GLU A 37 15.53 5.79 -17.07
C GLU A 37 15.32 4.47 -16.31
N GLN A 38 15.49 4.47 -14.97
CA GLN A 38 15.21 3.30 -14.14
C GLN A 38 13.74 2.88 -14.21
N LEU A 39 12.80 3.83 -14.19
CA LEU A 39 11.37 3.54 -14.34
C LEU A 39 11.07 2.90 -15.70
N LYS A 40 11.72 3.38 -16.77
CA LYS A 40 11.56 2.80 -18.11
C LYS A 40 11.93 1.31 -18.14
N LEU A 41 13.04 0.95 -17.49
CA LEU A 41 13.49 -0.44 -17.40
C LEU A 41 12.55 -1.31 -16.56
N LEU A 42 12.13 -0.82 -15.39
CA LEU A 42 11.22 -1.57 -14.50
C LEU A 42 9.84 -1.84 -15.14
N LEU A 43 9.40 -0.96 -16.04
CA LEU A 43 8.10 -1.03 -16.71
C LEU A 43 8.20 -1.52 -18.15
N GLU A 44 9.35 -2.03 -18.59
CA GLU A 44 9.60 -2.44 -19.99
C GLU A 44 8.55 -3.43 -20.51
N GLN A 45 8.17 -4.42 -19.70
CA GLN A 45 7.12 -5.38 -20.05
C GLN A 45 5.74 -4.72 -20.20
N GLU A 46 5.44 -3.73 -19.36
CA GLU A 46 4.16 -3.02 -19.39
C GLU A 46 4.09 -2.08 -20.62
N PHE A 47 5.23 -1.51 -21.04
CA PHE A 47 5.32 -0.79 -22.31
C PHE A 47 5.18 -1.72 -23.51
N ALA A 48 5.83 -2.89 -23.49
CA ALA A 48 5.68 -3.87 -24.57
C ALA A 48 4.22 -4.33 -24.74
N ARG A 49 3.47 -4.43 -23.64
CA ARG A 49 2.05 -4.82 -23.66
C ARG A 49 1.13 -3.74 -24.22
N HIS A 50 1.39 -2.47 -23.92
CA HIS A 50 0.49 -1.36 -24.29
C HIS A 50 0.94 -0.59 -25.55
N GLN A 51 2.24 -0.45 -25.79
CA GLN A 51 2.83 0.34 -26.87
C GLN A 51 4.17 -0.26 -27.36
N PRO A 52 4.16 -1.43 -28.03
CA PRO A 52 5.37 -2.17 -28.38
C PRO A 52 6.33 -1.45 -29.35
N ASN A 53 5.88 -0.43 -30.08
CA ASN A 53 6.65 0.25 -31.13
C ASN A 53 6.66 1.78 -31.01
N SER A 54 6.27 2.34 -29.85
CA SER A 54 6.23 3.79 -29.66
C SER A 54 7.55 4.31 -29.08
N LYS A 55 7.97 5.50 -29.53
CA LYS A 55 9.06 6.22 -28.91
C LYS A 55 8.58 6.77 -27.58
N LEU A 56 8.99 6.14 -26.49
CA LEU A 56 8.58 6.54 -25.14
C LEU A 56 9.12 7.93 -24.79
N GLU A 57 8.22 8.90 -24.66
CA GLU A 57 8.52 10.21 -24.12
C GLU A 57 8.59 10.15 -22.59
N LYS A 58 9.19 11.17 -21.97
CA LYS A 58 9.27 11.24 -20.49
C LYS A 58 7.88 11.30 -19.84
N ALA A 59 6.90 11.90 -20.52
CA ALA A 59 5.52 11.93 -20.06
C ALA A 59 4.93 10.52 -20.03
N ASP A 60 5.04 9.77 -21.13
CA ASP A 60 4.56 8.39 -21.23
C ASP A 60 5.14 7.50 -20.12
N ILE A 61 6.44 7.65 -19.83
CA ILE A 61 7.10 6.87 -18.79
C ILE A 61 6.46 7.13 -17.41
N LEU A 62 6.20 8.40 -17.10
CA LEU A 62 5.61 8.80 -15.83
C LEU A 62 4.13 8.41 -15.74
N GLU A 63 3.38 8.52 -16.83
CA GLU A 63 1.97 8.11 -16.89
C GLU A 63 1.82 6.60 -16.69
N MET A 64 2.64 5.80 -17.38
CA MET A 64 2.66 4.35 -17.20
C MET A 64 3.00 3.97 -15.77
N ALA A 65 4.00 4.62 -15.15
CA ALA A 65 4.36 4.37 -13.76
C ALA A 65 3.20 4.64 -12.79
N VAL A 66 2.48 5.75 -12.97
CA VAL A 66 1.31 6.07 -12.13
C VAL A 66 0.20 5.06 -12.34
N SER A 67 -0.09 4.70 -13.60
CA SER A 67 -1.09 3.69 -13.94
C SER A 67 -0.76 2.34 -13.30
N TYR A 68 0.48 1.89 -13.42
CA TYR A 68 0.99 0.66 -12.83
C TYR A 68 0.82 0.64 -11.30
N LEU A 69 1.20 1.72 -10.61
CA LEU A 69 1.06 1.81 -9.15
C LEU A 69 -0.41 1.84 -8.70
N LYS A 70 -1.30 2.47 -9.46
CA LYS A 70 -2.74 2.46 -9.17
C LYS A 70 -3.32 1.06 -9.30
N HIS A 71 -3.00 0.35 -10.39
CA HIS A 71 -3.43 -1.03 -10.59
C HIS A 71 -2.84 -1.98 -9.54
N SER A 72 -1.56 -1.83 -9.21
CA SER A 72 -0.90 -2.62 -8.16
C SER A 72 -1.55 -2.41 -6.79
N LYS A 73 -1.85 -1.16 -6.40
CA LYS A 73 -2.55 -0.86 -5.14
C LYS A 73 -3.98 -1.37 -5.14
N ALA A 74 -4.70 -1.25 -6.25
CA ALA A 74 -6.04 -1.81 -6.39
C ALA A 74 -6.00 -3.34 -6.28
N PHE A 75 -5.01 -3.99 -6.89
CA PHE A 75 -4.81 -5.44 -6.77
C PHE A 75 -4.45 -5.85 -5.34
N ALA A 76 -3.56 -5.12 -4.68
CA ALA A 76 -3.22 -5.36 -3.27
C ALA A 76 -4.43 -5.14 -2.34
N ALA A 77 -5.25 -4.12 -2.59
CA ALA A 77 -6.48 -3.87 -1.83
C ALA A 77 -7.57 -4.91 -2.12
N ALA A 78 -7.68 -5.40 -3.36
CA ALA A 78 -8.61 -6.47 -3.73
C ALA A 78 -8.17 -7.82 -3.16
N ALA A 79 -6.87 -8.12 -3.16
CA ALA A 79 -6.29 -9.28 -2.50
C ALA A 79 -6.39 -9.20 -0.98
N ALA A 80 -6.30 -7.99 -0.41
CA ALA A 80 -6.53 -7.77 1.01
C ALA A 80 -8.03 -7.84 1.37
N GLY A 81 -8.94 -7.53 0.43
CA GLY A 81 -10.38 -7.45 0.64
C GLY A 81 -10.78 -6.52 1.80
N PRO A 82 -12.07 -6.19 1.98
CA PRO A 82 -12.55 -5.91 3.32
C PRO A 82 -12.46 -7.25 4.06
N LYS A 83 -11.34 -7.53 4.73
CA LYS A 83 -11.29 -8.67 5.66
C LYS A 83 -12.41 -8.44 6.65
N SER A 84 -13.49 -9.19 6.51
CA SER A 84 -14.54 -9.14 7.52
C SER A 84 -13.87 -9.55 8.82
N LEU A 85 -14.22 -8.90 9.94
CA LEU A 85 -13.71 -9.32 11.25
C LEU A 85 -13.90 -10.83 11.49
N HIS A 86 -14.92 -11.42 10.86
CA HIS A 86 -15.18 -12.85 10.85
C HIS A 86 -14.10 -13.67 10.11
N GLN A 87 -13.56 -13.16 9.00
CA GLN A 87 -12.49 -13.82 8.24
C GLN A 87 -11.16 -13.77 9.01
N ASP A 88 -10.82 -12.62 9.60
CA ASP A 88 -9.66 -12.47 10.49
C ASP A 88 -9.78 -13.36 11.74
N TYR A 89 -10.98 -13.45 12.32
CA TYR A 89 -11.25 -14.35 13.44
C TYR A 89 -11.09 -15.82 13.04
N SER A 90 -11.65 -16.23 11.89
CA SER A 90 -11.57 -17.62 11.43
C SER A 90 -10.13 -18.05 11.13
N GLU A 91 -9.33 -17.15 10.55
CA GLU A 91 -7.91 -17.36 10.27
C GLU A 91 -7.13 -17.46 11.58
N GLY A 92 -7.29 -16.50 12.49
CA GLY A 92 -6.63 -16.52 13.82
C GLY A 92 -7.02 -17.73 14.67
N TYR A 93 -8.29 -18.12 14.64
CA TYR A 93 -8.79 -19.33 15.30
C TYR A 93 -8.12 -20.58 14.73
N SER A 94 -8.08 -20.72 13.40
CA SER A 94 -7.47 -21.87 12.74
C SER A 94 -5.97 -21.99 13.08
N TRP A 95 -5.27 -20.86 13.14
CA TRP A 95 -3.86 -20.79 13.47
C TRP A 95 -3.59 -21.22 14.93
N CYS A 96 -4.38 -20.68 15.86
CA CYS A 96 -4.31 -21.06 17.28
C CYS A 96 -4.61 -22.56 17.47
N LEU A 97 -5.65 -23.07 16.82
CA LEU A 97 -6.04 -24.48 16.89
C LEU A 97 -4.95 -25.39 16.32
N GLN A 98 -4.35 -25.04 15.18
CA GLN A 98 -3.27 -25.79 14.57
C GLN A 98 -2.06 -25.88 15.51
N GLU A 99 -1.70 -24.77 16.15
CA GLU A 99 -0.57 -24.72 17.08
C GLU A 99 -0.86 -25.53 18.36
N ALA A 100 -2.09 -25.46 18.88
CA ALA A 100 -2.51 -26.29 20.01
C ALA A 100 -2.44 -27.78 19.69
N VAL A 101 -2.94 -28.19 18.50
CA VAL A 101 -2.84 -29.57 18.00
C VAL A 101 -1.38 -29.99 17.87
N ARG A 102 -0.53 -29.15 17.26
CA ARG A 102 0.91 -29.41 17.08
C ARG A 102 1.60 -29.62 18.43
N PHE A 103 1.37 -28.72 19.39
CA PHE A 103 1.94 -28.82 20.73
C PHE A 103 1.55 -30.13 21.42
N LEU A 104 0.27 -30.47 21.36
CA LEU A 104 -0.26 -31.71 21.94
C LEU A 104 0.29 -32.95 21.25
N THR A 105 0.45 -32.96 19.92
CA THR A 105 1.05 -34.10 19.21
C THR A 105 2.51 -34.31 19.59
N LEU A 106 3.30 -33.24 19.76
CA LEU A 106 4.71 -33.36 20.16
C LEU A 106 4.90 -33.82 21.61
N HIS A 107 3.94 -33.55 22.50
CA HIS A 107 4.04 -33.82 23.94
C HIS A 107 2.91 -34.71 24.47
N ALA A 108 2.26 -35.50 23.60
CA ALA A 108 1.17 -36.39 23.99
C ALA A 108 1.73 -37.59 24.77
N ALA A 109 1.81 -37.46 26.09
CA ALA A 109 2.22 -38.53 27.00
C ALA A 109 1.09 -39.03 27.91
N SER A 110 -0.05 -38.32 27.99
CA SER A 110 -1.16 -38.65 28.88
C SER A 110 -2.46 -38.92 28.11
N ASP A 111 -3.32 -39.77 28.67
CA ASP A 111 -4.66 -40.05 28.13
C ASP A 111 -5.51 -38.78 27.96
N THR A 112 -5.27 -37.76 28.79
CA THR A 112 -5.96 -36.47 28.70
C THR A 112 -5.56 -35.69 27.45
N HIS A 113 -4.28 -35.72 27.05
CA HIS A 113 -3.80 -35.06 25.83
C HIS A 113 -4.37 -35.74 24.58
N MET A 114 -4.45 -37.07 24.59
CA MET A 114 -5.07 -37.85 23.50
C MET A 114 -6.56 -37.53 23.35
N LYS A 115 -7.29 -37.43 24.45
CA LYS A 115 -8.71 -37.01 24.44
C LYS A 115 -8.88 -35.60 23.89
N LEU A 116 -8.05 -34.65 24.31
CA LEU A 116 -8.10 -33.28 23.80
C LEU A 116 -7.84 -33.22 22.28
N LEU A 117 -6.83 -33.96 21.80
CA LEU A 117 -6.49 -34.03 20.38
C LEU A 117 -7.66 -34.57 19.55
N TYR A 118 -8.32 -35.63 20.04
CA TYR A 118 -9.52 -36.20 19.40
C TYR A 118 -10.67 -35.18 19.32
N HIS A 119 -10.85 -34.35 20.36
CA HIS A 119 -11.85 -33.29 20.35
C HIS A 119 -11.55 -32.19 19.33
N PHE A 120 -10.29 -31.78 19.17
CA PHE A 120 -9.90 -30.75 18.20
C PHE A 120 -9.99 -31.20 16.74
N GLN A 121 -9.79 -32.49 16.47
CA GLN A 121 -9.90 -33.06 15.13
C GLN A 121 -11.34 -33.39 14.75
N ARG A 122 -12.28 -33.32 15.70
CA ARG A 122 -13.70 -33.52 15.43
C ARG A 122 -14.23 -32.29 14.68
N PRO A 123 -14.84 -32.45 13.49
CA PRO A 123 -15.52 -31.36 12.82
C PRO A 123 -16.55 -30.75 13.76
N PRO A 124 -16.65 -29.42 13.87
CA PRO A 124 -17.73 -28.80 14.64
C PRO A 124 -19.05 -29.35 14.07
N ALA A 125 -19.87 -29.94 14.94
CA ALA A 125 -21.25 -30.26 14.57
C ALA A 125 -21.85 -28.97 14.02
N ALA A 126 -22.44 -29.03 12.82
CA ALA A 126 -22.99 -27.88 12.11
C ALA A 126 -23.71 -26.96 13.10
N PRO A 127 -23.47 -25.63 13.06
CA PRO A 127 -24.16 -24.72 13.96
C PRO A 127 -25.65 -24.93 13.73
N ALA A 128 -26.33 -25.49 14.73
CA ALA A 128 -27.78 -25.45 14.78
C ALA A 128 -28.14 -23.97 14.70
N ALA A 129 -28.77 -23.58 13.59
CA ALA A 129 -29.12 -22.20 13.29
C ALA A 129 -29.71 -21.52 14.54
N PRO A 130 -29.32 -20.27 14.84
CA PRO A 130 -30.07 -19.45 15.77
C PRO A 130 -31.52 -19.43 15.30
N LYS A 131 -32.43 -20.01 16.09
CA LYS A 131 -33.87 -19.88 15.83
C LYS A 131 -34.24 -18.42 16.06
N GLU A 132 -34.21 -17.62 15.00
CA GLU A 132 -34.93 -16.34 14.99
C GLU A 132 -36.44 -16.63 15.13
N PRO A 133 -37.16 -15.95 16.04
CA PRO A 133 -38.61 -15.94 16.03
C PRO A 133 -39.13 -15.11 14.84
N PRO A 134 -40.32 -15.43 14.30
CA PRO A 134 -40.77 -14.90 13.01
C PRO A 134 -41.15 -13.42 13.11
N ALA A 135 -40.66 -12.67 12.13
CA ALA A 135 -41.00 -11.28 11.86
C ALA A 135 -42.50 -11.09 11.60
N ALA A 136 -43.12 -10.15 12.33
CA ALA A 136 -44.33 -9.48 11.88
C ALA A 136 -43.93 -8.20 11.14
N SER A 137 -44.06 -8.26 9.81
CA SER A 137 -43.90 -7.14 8.88
C SER A 137 -45.20 -6.34 8.83
N VAL A 138 -45.16 -5.03 9.12
CA VAL A 138 -45.90 -3.99 8.38
C VAL A 138 -45.13 -2.67 8.52
N GLY A 139 -44.65 -2.07 7.42
CA GLY A 139 -44.25 -0.66 7.33
C GLY A 139 -45.23 0.11 6.41
N PRO A 140 -44.90 1.29 5.84
CA PRO A 140 -44.02 2.41 6.24
C PRO A 140 -44.76 3.78 6.02
N PRO A 141 -44.11 4.91 5.64
CA PRO A 141 -43.09 5.76 6.29
C PRO A 141 -43.65 7.16 6.66
N LEU A 142 -42.85 8.10 7.22
CA LEU A 142 -42.83 9.56 6.90
C LEU A 142 -41.81 10.35 7.76
N SER A 143 -40.85 10.96 7.06
CA SER A 143 -40.34 12.36 7.16
C SER A 143 -39.56 12.91 8.37
N LEU A 144 -38.25 13.09 8.13
CA LEU A 144 -37.44 14.34 8.13
C LEU A 144 -37.61 15.43 9.22
N THR A 145 -36.47 15.81 9.82
CA THR A 145 -35.89 17.16 10.12
C THR A 145 -35.00 17.01 11.38
N SER A 146 -33.90 17.73 11.66
CA SER A 146 -33.28 18.92 11.12
C SER A 146 -31.77 18.93 11.49
N ALA A 147 -31.04 19.80 10.80
CA ALA A 147 -29.60 20.02 10.74
C ALA A 147 -28.88 20.43 12.05
N LYS A 148 -27.56 20.14 12.13
CA LYS A 148 -26.55 21.14 12.51
C LYS A 148 -25.19 20.81 11.87
N ALA A 149 -24.64 21.82 11.20
CA ALA A 149 -23.39 21.88 10.46
C ALA A 149 -22.12 21.91 11.33
N SER A 150 -20.96 21.48 10.78
CA SER A 150 -19.84 22.39 10.45
C SER A 150 -18.57 21.66 9.92
N ALA A 151 -18.19 22.01 8.67
CA ALA A 151 -16.85 22.13 8.07
C ALA A 151 -15.87 20.94 8.00
N PRO A 152 -15.40 20.54 6.80
CA PRO A 152 -14.11 19.88 6.64
C PRO A 152 -13.00 20.93 6.49
N ARG A 153 -12.07 20.99 7.45
CA ARG A 153 -10.77 21.64 7.26
C ARG A 153 -10.00 20.84 6.20
N GLN A 154 -9.67 21.50 5.11
CA GLN A 154 -8.83 20.93 4.05
C GLN A 154 -7.48 20.46 4.61
N PRO A 155 -6.94 19.33 4.12
CA PRO A 155 -5.53 19.06 4.30
C PRO A 155 -4.78 20.06 3.43
N ALA A 156 -4.04 20.97 4.05
CA ALA A 156 -3.07 21.78 3.36
C ALA A 156 -2.09 20.82 2.67
N CYS A 157 -2.23 20.66 1.35
CA CYS A 157 -1.17 20.13 0.50
C CYS A 157 0.07 20.93 0.84
N GLY A 158 1.02 20.27 1.50
CA GLY A 158 2.30 20.85 1.90
C GLY A 158 2.89 21.56 0.70
N LEU A 159 3.03 22.88 0.84
CA LEU A 159 3.56 23.76 -0.19
C LEU A 159 4.90 23.19 -0.65
N TRP A 160 4.91 22.66 -1.87
CA TRP A 160 6.13 22.41 -2.60
C TRP A 160 6.91 23.74 -2.62
N ARG A 161 8.09 23.77 -2.00
CA ARG A 161 9.00 24.91 -2.10
C ARG A 161 9.99 24.60 -3.23
N PRO A 162 9.97 25.36 -4.34
CA PRO A 162 11.03 25.30 -5.32
C PRO A 162 12.34 25.77 -4.68
N TRP A 163 13.43 25.11 -5.03
CA TRP A 163 14.80 25.55 -4.75
C TRP A 163 15.18 26.68 -5.71
#